data_AF-A0A3M1Q0D9-F1
#
_entry.id   AF-A0A3M1Q0D9-F1
#
_cell.length_a   1.000
_cell.length_b   1.000
_cell.length_c   1.000
_cell.angle_alpha   90.00
_cell.angle_beta   90.00
_cell.angle_gamma   90.00
#
_symmetry.space_group_name_H-M   'P 1'
#
loop_
_entity.id
_entity.type
_entity.pdbx_description
1 polymer ?
#
loop_
_entity_poly.entity_id
_entity_poly.type
_entity_poly.pdbx_seq_one_letter_code
_entity_poly.pdbx_strand_id
1 'polypeptide(L)' 'MAAPRTHDMNNADGRASTRLRCTACESDRVRVFFRIPEAPVLCNVLCDSREAAVAMPRAPIELAYCRACGLVF' A
#
# COMPACT_ATOMS: atom_id res chain seq x y z
N MET A 1 -7.44 32.20 8.90
CA MET A 1 -7.28 30.83 9.45
C MET A 1 -7.92 29.87 8.46
N ALA A 2 -7.13 29.18 7.62
CA ALA A 2 -7.66 28.27 6.61
C ALA A 2 -7.86 26.88 7.22
N ALA A 3 -9.06 26.32 7.09
CA ALA A 3 -9.38 24.97 7.55
C ALA A 3 -8.55 23.91 6.80
N PRO A 4 -8.15 22.80 7.45
CA PRO A 4 -7.44 21.71 6.79
C PRO A 4 -8.35 21.04 5.75
N ARG A 5 -7.83 20.86 4.53
CA ARG A 5 -8.52 20.18 3.43
C ARG A 5 -8.63 18.68 3.74
N THR A 6 -9.78 18.24 4.25
CA THR A 6 -10.11 16.82 4.34
C THR A 6 -10.31 16.29 2.93
N HIS A 7 -9.32 15.58 2.40
CA HIS A 7 -9.52 14.77 1.20
C HIS A 7 -10.22 13.48 1.63
N ASP A 8 -11.55 13.48 1.55
CA ASP A 8 -12.35 12.27 1.60
C ASP A 8 -12.18 11.51 0.28
N MET A 9 -11.26 10.55 0.27
CA MET A 9 -11.24 9.48 -0.73
C MET A 9 -11.85 8.24 -0.11
N ASN A 10 -13.17 8.13 -0.28
CA ASN A 10 -13.94 6.93 -0.02
C ASN A 10 -13.55 5.89 -1.07
N ASN A 11 -12.97 4.75 -0.68
CA ASN A 11 -12.68 3.67 -1.62
C ASN A 11 -13.27 2.36 -1.09
N ALA A 12 -14.41 2.01 -1.66
CA ALA A 12 -15.13 0.77 -1.39
C ALA A 12 -14.58 -0.33 -2.30
N ASP A 13 -13.58 -1.07 -1.82
CA ASP A 13 -13.16 -2.34 -2.43
C ASP A 13 -13.31 -3.46 -1.41
N GLY A 14 -14.41 -4.20 -1.51
CA GLY A 14 -14.80 -5.30 -0.63
C GLY A 14 -14.03 -6.60 -0.88
N ARG A 15 -12.73 -6.63 -0.60
CA ARG A 15 -12.00 -7.89 -0.36
C ARG A 15 -11.91 -8.11 1.16
N ALA A 16 -12.20 -9.32 1.62
CA ALA A 16 -12.17 -9.67 3.04
C ALA A 16 -10.83 -9.25 3.67
N SER A 17 -10.85 -8.22 4.51
CA SER A 17 -9.64 -7.68 5.12
C SER A 17 -9.18 -8.63 6.22
N THR A 18 -8.05 -9.30 6.03
CA THR A 18 -7.25 -9.74 7.17
C THR A 18 -7.06 -8.51 8.07
N ARG A 19 -7.44 -8.60 9.36
CA ARG A 19 -7.30 -7.46 10.29
C ARG A 19 -5.82 -7.07 10.34
N LEU A 20 -5.47 -6.00 9.65
CA LEU A 20 -4.11 -5.46 9.62
C LEU A 20 -3.77 -4.95 11.02
N ARG A 21 -2.73 -5.55 11.61
CA ARG A 21 -2.10 -5.07 12.84
C ARG A 21 -0.77 -4.43 12.49
N CYS A 22 -0.41 -3.37 13.21
CA CYS A 22 0.89 -2.74 13.04
C CYS A 22 2.01 -3.74 13.36
N THR A 23 2.96 -3.89 12.45
CA THR A 23 4.10 -4.80 12.61
C THR A 23 5.09 -4.38 13.70
N ALA A 24 5.01 -3.13 14.17
CA ALA A 24 5.89 -2.60 15.21
C ALA A 24 5.24 -2.52 16.61
N CYS A 25 3.97 -2.11 16.71
CA CYS A 25 3.30 -1.90 18.01
C CYS A 25 2.06 -2.78 18.23
N GLU A 26 1.76 -3.66 17.28
CA GLU A 26 0.62 -4.60 17.28
C GLU A 26 -0.78 -3.97 17.37
N SER A 27 -0.87 -2.64 17.41
CA SER A 27 -2.15 -1.92 17.40
C SER A 27 -2.95 -2.22 16.14
N ASP A 28 -4.27 -2.29 16.30
CA ASP A 28 -5.26 -2.37 15.23
C ASP A 28 -5.69 -0.99 14.69
N ARG A 29 -5.12 0.12 15.21
CA ARG A 29 -5.37 1.49 14.76
C ARG A 29 -4.66 1.79 13.43
N VAL A 30 -4.85 0.93 12.45
CA VAL A 30 -4.20 0.94 11.14
C VAL A 30 -5.20 1.39 10.07
N ARG A 31 -4.74 2.22 9.13
CA ARG A 31 -5.50 2.63 7.95
C ARG A 31 -4.66 2.45 6.69
N VAL A 32 -5.10 1.61 5.75
CA VAL A 32 -4.56 1.59 4.39
C VAL A 32 -4.87 2.93 3.73
N PHE A 33 -3.85 3.59 3.17
CA PHE A 33 -4.01 4.91 2.54
C PHE A 33 -3.49 4.95 1.10
N PHE A 34 -2.79 3.91 0.65
CA PHE A 34 -2.24 3.84 -0.69
C PHE A 34 -2.26 2.40 -1.21
N ARG A 35 -2.57 2.24 -2.50
CA ARG A 35 -2.69 0.94 -3.16
C ARG A 35 -2.19 1.02 -4.59
N ILE A 36 -1.32 0.09 -4.97
CA ILE A 36 -0.97 -0.19 -6.37
C ILE A 36 -1.38 -1.63 -6.64
N PRO A 37 -2.32 -1.91 -7.55
CA PRO A 37 -2.82 -3.27 -7.77
C PRO A 37 -1.78 -4.18 -8.44
N GLU A 38 -0.92 -3.62 -9.30
CA GLU A 38 0.06 -4.38 -10.08
C GLU A 38 1.40 -3.63 -10.15
N ALA A 39 2.26 -3.84 -9.16
CA ALA A 39 3.63 -3.35 -9.16
C ALA A 39 4.62 -4.49 -9.50
N PRO A 40 5.71 -4.24 -10.24
CA PRO A 40 6.79 -5.20 -10.36
C PRO A 40 7.33 -5.59 -8.98
N VAL A 41 7.44 -6.90 -8.72
CA VAL A 41 7.92 -7.43 -7.41
C VAL A 41 9.36 -7.04 -7.14
N LEU A 42 10.18 -6.97 -8.19
CA LEU A 42 11.58 -6.58 -8.10
C LEU A 42 11.74 -5.17 -8.65
N CYS A 43 12.03 -4.22 -7.76
CA CYS A 43 12.47 -2.89 -8.13
C CYS A 43 14.00 -2.91 -8.34
N ASN A 44 14.49 -2.24 -9.38
CA ASN A 44 15.91 -2.12 -9.75
C ASN A 44 16.55 -3.37 -10.39
N VAL A 45 15.75 -4.28 -10.97
CA VAL A 45 16.28 -5.32 -11.85
C VAL A 45 16.30 -4.82 -13.29
N LEU A 46 17.46 -4.92 -13.95
CA LEU A 46 17.58 -4.67 -15.38
C LEU A 46 17.17 -5.94 -16.14
N CYS A 47 16.43 -5.75 -17.23
CA CYS A 47 16.03 -6.84 -18.12
C CYS A 47 16.76 -6.70 -19.45
N ASP A 48 17.28 -7.80 -19.97
CA ASP A 48 18.04 -7.82 -21.23
C ASP A 48 17.15 -7.63 -22.47
N SER A 49 15.83 -7.77 -22.31
CA SER A 49 14.85 -7.58 -23.38
C SER A 49 13.56 -6.95 -22.88
N ARG A 50 12.81 -6.37 -23.83
CA ARG A 50 11.48 -5.83 -23.58
C ARG A 50 10.52 -6.93 -23.13
N GLU A 51 10.59 -8.10 -23.76
CA GLU A 51 9.73 -9.24 -23.47
C GLU A 51 9.93 -9.69 -22.01
N ALA A 52 11.18 -9.76 -21.55
CA ALA A 52 11.51 -10.07 -20.17
C ALA A 52 10.96 -9.01 -19.20
N ALA A 53 11.11 -7.72 -19.52
CA ALA A 53 10.59 -6.62 -18.69
C ALA A 53 9.05 -6.67 -18.56
N VAL A 54 8.34 -6.97 -19.66
CA VAL A 54 6.88 -7.05 -19.67
C VAL A 54 6.38 -8.29 -18.92
N ALA A 55 7.13 -9.39 -18.94
CA ALA A 55 6.81 -10.65 -18.26
C ALA A 55 7.18 -10.68 -16.78
N MET A 56 7.80 -9.61 -16.25
CA MET A 56 8.20 -9.53 -14.83
C MET A 56 7.01 -9.80 -13.89
N PRO A 57 7.20 -10.63 -12.84
CA PRO A 57 6.15 -10.87 -11.84
C PRO A 57 5.64 -9.57 -11.23
N ARG A 58 4.32 -9.43 -11.16
CA ARG A 58 3.65 -8.30 -10.51
C ARG A 58 2.86 -8.76 -9.30
N ALA A 59 2.79 -7.90 -8.30
CA ALA A 59 2.00 -8.11 -7.10
C ALA A 59 1.38 -6.79 -6.64
N PRO A 60 0.27 -6.85 -5.88
CA PRO A 60 -0.28 -5.65 -5.26
C PRO A 60 0.63 -5.14 -4.14
N ILE A 61 0.72 -3.82 -4.03
CA ILE A 61 1.32 -3.11 -2.90
C ILE A 61 0.22 -2.34 -2.19
N GLU A 62 0.12 -2.51 -0.88
CA GLU A 62 -0.76 -1.71 -0.01
C GLU A 62 0.11 -1.11 1.08
N LEU A 63 0.04 0.21 1.25
CA LEU A 63 0.70 0.89 2.37
C LEU A 63 -0.34 1.33 3.40
N ALA A 64 0.00 1.11 4.66
CA ALA A 64 -0.85 1.41 5.78
C ALA A 64 -0.12 2.32 6.78
N TYR A 65 -0.89 3.23 7.40
CA TYR A 65 -0.42 4.12 8.44
C TYR A 65 -1.01 3.70 9.79
N CYS A 66 -0.15 3.52 10.79
CA CYS A 66 -0.55 3.28 12.16
C CYS A 66 -0.80 4.60 12.90
N ARG A 67 -2.05 4.84 13.31
CA ARG A 67 -2.43 6.00 14.12
C ARG A 67 -1.99 5.92 15.59
N ALA A 68 -1.46 4.78 16.04
CA ALA A 68 -0.95 4.62 17.41
C ALA A 68 0.52 5.01 17.53
N CYS A 69 1.39 4.51 16.63
CA CYS A 69 2.84 4.75 16.70
C CYS A 69 3.41 5.59 15.55
N GLY A 70 2.64 5.89 14.50
CA GLY A 70 3.08 6.69 13.36
C GLY A 70 3.81 5.90 12.26
N LEU A 71 3.96 4.57 12.39
CA LEU A 71 4.61 3.75 11.37
C LEU A 71 3.79 3.71 10.07
N VAL A 72 4.46 3.92 8.94
CA VAL A 72 3.99 3.53 7.61
C VAL A 72 4.64 2.21 7.25
N PHE A 73 3.84 1.22 6.85
CA PHE A 73 4.32 -0.13 6.48
C PHE A 73 3.48 -0.73 5.35
#